data_AF-A0A920UXD5-F1
#
_entry.id   AF-A0A920UXD5-F1
#
_cell.length_a   1.000
_cell.length_b   1.000
_cell.length_c   1.000
_cell.angle_alpha   90.00
_cell.angle_beta   90.00
_cell.angle_gamma   90.00
#
_symmetry.space_group_name_H-M   'P 1'
#
loop_
_entity.id
_entity.type
_entity.pdbx_description
1 polymer ?
#
loop_
_entity_poly.entity_id
_entity_poly.type
_entity_poly.pdbx_seq_one_letter_code
_entity_poly.pdbx_strand_id
1 'polypeptide(L)' 'MAVTSSLNINFLAKAIPGDLIADAELIKLGKRLAVGSVEFTSQVSRTRSPMQRVPTLFLRGVDSV' A
#
# COMPACT_ATOMS: atom_id res chain seq x y z
N MET A 1 -4.29 13.86 15.61
CA MET A 1 -4.94 12.54 15.43
C MET A 1 -4.83 12.15 13.97
N ALA A 2 -4.18 11.03 13.64
CA ALA A 2 -4.05 10.59 12.25
C ALA A 2 -5.30 9.82 11.81
N VAL A 3 -5.88 10.22 10.69
CA VAL A 3 -7.04 9.54 10.10
C VAL A 3 -6.77 9.18 8.64
N THR A 4 -7.27 8.02 8.22
CA THR A 4 -7.26 7.59 6.81
C THR A 4 -8.26 8.41 6.03
N SER A 5 -7.77 9.27 5.14
CA SER A 5 -8.62 10.17 4.35
C SER A 5 -9.00 9.61 3.00
N SER A 6 -8.13 8.80 2.40
CA SER A 6 -8.38 8.16 1.12
C SER A 6 -7.54 6.89 1.01
N LEU A 7 -8.17 5.83 0.51
CA LEU A 7 -7.57 4.53 0.23
C LEU A 7 -8.13 4.06 -1.11
N ASN A 8 -7.26 3.85 -2.10
CA ASN A 8 -7.63 3.33 -3.41
C ASN A 8 -6.96 1.97 -3.63
N ILE A 9 -7.74 0.95 -4.00
CA ILE A 9 -7.25 -0.42 -4.19
C ILE A 9 -7.63 -0.91 -5.59
N ASN A 10 -6.62 -1.22 -6.41
CA ASN A 10 -6.80 -1.78 -7.74
C ASN A 10 -6.35 -3.23 -7.75
N PHE A 11 -7.21 -4.15 -8.17
CA PHE A 11 -6.87 -5.57 -8.32
C PHE A 11 -6.49 -5.84 -9.78
N LEU A 12 -5.19 -5.94 -10.05
CA LEU A 12 -4.68 -6.14 -11.41
C LEU A 12 -4.74 -7.62 -11.84
N ALA A 13 -4.70 -8.55 -10.88
CA ALA A 13 -4.83 -9.98 -11.12
C ALA A 13 -5.48 -10.69 -9.91
N LYS A 14 -6.03 -11.89 -10.14
CA LYS A 14 -6.54 -12.75 -9.06
C LYS A 14 -5.39 -13.27 -8.22
N ALA A 15 -5.46 -13.10 -6.89
CA ALA A 15 -4.53 -13.73 -5.96
C ALA A 15 -4.48 -15.25 -6.16
N ILE A 16 -3.26 -15.80 -6.21
CA ILE A 16 -3.01 -17.25 -6.25
C ILE A 16 -3.00 -17.74 -4.80
N PRO A 17 -3.52 -18.94 -4.48
CA PRO A 17 -3.40 -19.50 -3.13
C PRO A 17 -1.92 -19.59 -2.71
N GLY A 18 -1.57 -18.99 -1.57
CA GLY A 18 -0.21 -18.90 -1.05
C GLY A 18 0.02 -17.64 -0.22
N ASP A 19 1.28 -17.36 0.13
CA ASP A 19 1.64 -16.19 0.92
C ASP A 19 1.50 -14.91 0.09
N LEU A 20 0.74 -13.95 0.64
CA LEU A 20 0.59 -12.61 0.10
C LEU A 20 1.47 -11.65 0.90
N ILE A 21 2.47 -11.06 0.24
CA ILE A 21 3.37 -10.09 0.86
C ILE A 21 2.98 -8.70 0.38
N ALA A 22 2.94 -7.77 1.34
CA ALA A 22 2.64 -6.37 1.09
C ALA A 22 3.86 -5.52 1.44
N ASP A 23 4.41 -4.83 0.45
CA ASP A 23 5.49 -3.86 0.64
C ASP A 23 4.87 -2.47 0.65
N ALA A 24 5.02 -1.75 1.76
CA ALA A 24 4.51 -0.40 1.92
C ALA A 24 5.66 0.61 1.84
N GLU A 25 5.52 1.62 0.99
CA GLU A 25 6.48 2.71 0.83
C GLU A 25 5.82 4.05 1.11
N LEU A 26 6.50 4.88 1.90
CA LEU A 26 6.03 6.23 2.18
C LEU A 26 6.53 7.20 1.09
N ILE A 27 5.61 7.63 0.22
CA ILE A 27 5.89 8.53 -0.91
C ILE A 27 6.13 9.96 -0.41
N LYS A 28 5.33 10.44 0.55
CA LYS A 28 5.42 11.81 1.06
C LYS A 28 4.98 11.90 2.50
N LEU A 29 5.79 12.53 3.34
CA LEU A 29 5.42 12.92 4.70
C LEU A 29 5.36 14.44 4.80
N GLY A 30 4.17 14.98 5.02
CA GLY A 30 3.94 16.39 5.30
C GLY A 30 3.30 16.60 6.67
N LYS A 31 3.37 17.84 7.17
CA LYS A 31 2.83 18.25 8.49
C LYS A 31 1.36 17.90 8.72
N ARG A 32 0.58 17.70 7.65
CA ARG A 32 -0.86 17.37 7.75
C ARG A 32 -1.27 16.25 6.81
N LEU A 33 -0.33 15.66 6.07
CA LEU A 33 -0.63 14.69 5.04
C LEU A 33 0.53 13.70 4.91
N ALA A 34 0.30 12.42 5.21
CA ALA A 34 1.17 11.35 4.77
C ALA A 34 0.56 10.64 3.56
N VAL A 35 1.40 10.24 2.63
CA VAL A 35 1.05 9.62 1.36
C VAL A 35 1.94 8.39 1.23
N GLY A 36 1.37 7.19 1.12
CA GLY A 36 2.15 5.96 0.98
C GLY A 36 1.54 4.96 0.02
N SER A 37 2.33 4.35 -0.85
CA SER A 37 1.90 3.26 -1.73
C SER A 37 2.06 1.91 -1.04
N VAL A 38 1.25 0.95 -1.46
CA VAL A 38 1.40 -0.45 -1.06
C VAL A 38 1.42 -1.29 -2.32
N GLU A 39 2.34 -2.23 -2.42
CA GLU A 39 2.38 -3.21 -3.52
C GLU A 39 2.20 -4.60 -2.95
N PHE A 40 1.32 -5.39 -3.58
CA PHE A 40 1.11 -6.77 -3.19
C PHE A 40 1.77 -7.71 -4.19
N THR A 41 2.55 -8.64 -3.65
CA THR A 41 3.22 -9.69 -4.41
C THR A 41 2.89 -11.04 -3.78
N SER A 42 2.48 -12.02 -4.57
CA SER A 42 2.43 -13.40 -4.08
C SER A 42 3.80 -14.03 -4.23
N GLN A 43 4.28 -14.72 -3.20
CA GLN A 43 5.48 -15.53 -3.33
C GLN A 43 5.09 -16.98 -3.61
N VAL A 44 5.16 -17.37 -4.89
CA VAL A 44 5.12 -18.78 -5.28
C VAL A 44 6.56 -19.20 -5.58
N SER A 45 7.20 -19.81 -4.58
CA SER A 45 8.42 -20.67 -4.53
C SER A 45 9.54 -20.61 -5.60
N ARG A 46 9.57 -19.69 -6.58
CA ARG A 46 10.67 -19.41 -7.54
C ARG A 46 10.39 -18.26 -8.52
N THR A 47 9.18 -17.71 -8.59
CA THR A 47 8.84 -16.63 -9.55
C THR A 47 8.15 -15.46 -8.83
N ARG A 48 8.83 -14.31 -8.74
CA ARG A 48 8.21 -13.04 -8.32
C ARG A 48 7.31 -12.54 -9.45
N SER A 49 6.01 -12.74 -9.32
CA SER A 49 5.02 -12.12 -10.22
C SER A 49 4.42 -10.90 -9.51
N PRO A 50 4.57 -9.68 -10.04
CA PRO A 50 3.91 -8.50 -9.46
C PRO A 50 2.41 -8.65 -9.69
N MET A 51 1.64 -8.76 -8.61
CA MET A 51 0.19 -9.02 -8.71
C MET A 51 -0.66 -7.80 -8.45
N GLN A 52 -0.10 -6.75 -7.86
CA GLN A 52 -0.89 -5.58 -7.52
C GLN A 52 -0.02 -4.35 -7.31
N ARG A 53 -0.50 -3.23 -7.86
CA ARG A 53 -0.01 -1.90 -7.53
C ARG A 53 -1.16 -1.14 -6.88
N VAL A 54 -1.10 -0.94 -5.57
CA VAL A 54 -2.16 -0.27 -4.79
C VAL A 54 -1.73 1.16 -4.52
N PRO A 55 -2.43 2.15 -5.07
CA PRO A 55 -2.04 3.52 -4.85
C PRO A 55 -2.62 4.03 -3.53
N THR A 56 -1.67 4.41 -2.67
CA THR A 56 -1.73 5.71 -2.00
C THR A 56 -2.74 5.83 -0.87
N LEU A 57 -2.33 5.37 0.31
CA LEU A 57 -2.90 5.76 1.59
C LEU A 57 -2.61 7.25 1.81
N PHE A 58 -3.65 8.09 1.81
CA PHE A 58 -3.56 9.47 2.25
C PHE A 58 -4.00 9.56 3.71
N LEU A 59 -3.06 9.74 4.63
CA LEU A 59 -3.35 10.08 6.02
C LEU A 59 -3.46 11.59 6.13
N ARG A 60 -4.67 12.15 6.23
CA ARG A 60 -4.83 13.59 6.52
C ARG A 60 -4.89 13.76 8.04
N GLY A 61 -4.05 14.62 8.59
CA GLY A 61 -3.96 14.88 10.03
C GLY A 61 -2.81 14.19 10.75
N VAL A 62 -1.60 14.18 10.19
CA VAL A 62 -0.38 13.90 10.99
C VAL A 62 -0.07 15.14 11.84
N ASP A 63 -0.98 15.51 12.74
CA ASP A 63 -0.64 16.44 13.80
C ASP A 63 0.34 15.69 14.70
N SER A 64 1.64 15.94 14.52
CA SER A 64 2.66 15.67 15.53
C SER A 64 2.21 16.40 16.80
N VAL A 65 1.70 15.63 17.76
CA VAL A 65 1.92 15.94 19.17
C VAL A 65 3.37 15.60 19.48
#